data_AF-A0A6C0KNC4-F1
#
_entry.id   AF-A0A6C0KNC4-F1
#
_cell.length_a   1.000
_cell.length_b   1.000
_cell.length_c   1.000
_cell.angle_alpha   90.00
_cell.angle_beta   90.00
_cell.angle_gamma   90.00
#
_symmetry.space_group_name_H-M   'P 1'
#
loop_
_entity.id
_entity.type
_entity.pdbx_description
1 polymer ?
#
loop_
_entity_poly.entity_id
_entity_poly.type
_entity_poly.pdbx_seq_one_letter_code
_entity_poly.pdbx_strand_id
1 'polypeptide(L)'
;MFAEIRSLFGDLIIDDVLLRTRINTAGDEAVEAIQRRFDVRKVPRELEAIMNCWIRTHSWYIEYNDDYMAKFESCLEAAVADEIRVFMTTFLKAKRAELKDGVLNEGHFYDAVERVSRWMELMDWETDSRLTNYAILWAQHYNDDVLQCDYDHAFSWVSEVTGTTHCNLPHVPRHLNNVDPELLSVDFQHEEGRDCSICLEADA
;
A
#
# COMPACT_ATOMS: atom_id res chain seq x y z
N MET A 1 -0.09 15.00 -5.55
CA MET A 1 0.25 15.09 -4.11
C MET A 1 1.18 16.27 -3.79
N PHE A 2 2.48 16.20 -4.08
CA PHE A 2 3.47 17.19 -3.58
C PHE A 2 3.21 18.64 -3.96
N ALA A 3 2.82 18.90 -5.21
CA ALA A 3 2.54 20.27 -5.66
C ALA A 3 1.39 20.92 -4.88
N GLU A 4 0.37 20.14 -4.51
CA GLU A 4 -0.76 20.62 -3.72
C GLU A 4 -0.33 20.98 -2.30
N ILE A 5 0.39 20.09 -1.61
CA ILE A 5 0.91 20.35 -0.25
C ILE A 5 1.85 21.55 -0.25
N ARG A 6 2.79 21.61 -1.22
CA ARG A 6 3.73 22.73 -1.36
C ARG A 6 3.01 24.06 -1.57
N SER A 7 1.96 24.09 -2.38
CA SER A 7 1.23 25.34 -2.67
C SER A 7 0.67 26.03 -1.41
N LEU A 8 0.47 25.29 -0.31
CA LEU A 8 -0.01 25.85 0.95
C LEU A 8 1.02 26.74 1.65
N PHE A 9 2.31 26.58 1.34
CA PHE A 9 3.41 27.32 1.97
C PHE A 9 3.75 28.64 1.24
N GLY A 10 3.09 28.94 0.11
CA GLY A 10 3.26 30.20 -0.61
C GLY A 10 4.71 30.43 -1.05
N ASP A 11 5.29 31.57 -0.66
CA ASP A 11 6.65 31.98 -1.02
C ASP A 11 7.74 31.29 -0.18
N LEU A 12 7.37 30.51 0.85
CA LEU A 12 8.34 29.75 1.62
C LEU A 12 8.94 28.64 0.75
N ILE A 13 10.25 28.70 0.55
CA ILE A 13 11.02 27.64 -0.12
C ILE A 13 11.27 26.54 0.91
N ILE A 14 10.43 25.50 0.87
CA ILE A 14 10.78 24.21 1.46
C ILE A 14 11.63 23.46 0.44
N ASP A 15 12.71 22.82 0.88
CA ASP A 15 13.51 21.93 0.03
C ASP A 15 12.60 20.80 -0.51
N ASP A 16 12.40 20.80 -1.83
CA ASP A 16 11.55 19.84 -2.53
C ASP A 16 12.02 18.40 -2.34
N VAL A 17 13.33 18.20 -2.25
CA VAL A 17 13.92 16.87 -2.06
C VAL A 17 13.56 16.40 -0.65
N LEU A 18 13.78 17.24 0.35
CA LEU A 18 13.47 16.92 1.74
C LEU A 18 11.96 16.64 1.94
N LEU A 19 11.10 17.47 1.37
CA LEU A 19 9.64 17.31 1.45
C LEU A 19 9.19 15.98 0.84
N ARG A 20 9.69 15.66 -0.36
CA ARG A 20 9.37 14.39 -1.03
C ARG A 20 9.86 13.20 -0.24
N THR A 21 11.11 13.24 0.22
CA THR A 21 11.70 12.15 1.01
C THR A 21 10.88 11.88 2.26
N ARG A 22 10.51 12.91 3.03
CA ARG A 22 9.77 12.71 4.29
C ARG A 22 8.37 12.14 4.09
N ILE A 23 7.63 12.64 3.10
CA ILE A 23 6.29 12.12 2.80
C ILE A 23 6.38 10.70 2.26
N ASN A 24 7.34 10.40 1.39
CA ASN A 24 7.55 9.06 0.87
C ASN A 24 7.91 8.09 2.00
N THR A 25 8.86 8.43 2.86
CA THR A 25 9.21 7.61 4.03
C THR A 25 7.98 7.33 4.90
N ALA A 26 7.15 8.33 5.19
CA ALA A 26 5.93 8.13 5.97
C ALA A 26 4.92 7.20 5.25
N GLY A 27 4.82 7.29 3.92
CA GLY A 27 4.01 6.37 3.12
C GLY A 27 4.54 4.95 3.11
N ASP A 28 5.85 4.78 2.94
CA ASP A 28 6.51 3.47 2.89
C ASP A 28 6.40 2.75 4.24
N GLU A 29 6.64 3.47 5.35
CA GLU A 29 6.46 2.96 6.71
C GLU A 29 5.00 2.56 6.97
N ALA A 30 4.04 3.36 6.50
CA ALA A 30 2.62 3.05 6.64
C ALA A 30 2.23 1.79 5.85
N VAL A 31 2.63 1.68 4.59
CA VAL A 31 2.38 0.49 3.75
C VAL A 31 2.93 -0.76 4.42
N GLU A 32 4.19 -0.71 4.87
CA GLU A 32 4.84 -1.85 5.55
C GLU A 32 4.10 -2.25 6.84
N ALA A 33 3.70 -1.25 7.66
CA ALA A 33 2.96 -1.50 8.89
C ALA A 33 1.56 -2.10 8.62
N ILE A 34 0.88 -1.64 7.57
CA ILE A 34 -0.43 -2.15 7.16
C ILE A 34 -0.30 -3.59 6.69
N GLN A 35 0.63 -3.88 5.77
CA GLN A 35 0.84 -5.23 5.24
C GLN A 35 1.12 -6.26 6.34
N ARG A 36 1.96 -5.91 7.33
CA ARG A 36 2.32 -6.82 8.45
C ARG A 36 1.13 -7.24 9.31
N ARG A 37 0.06 -6.45 9.36
CA ARG A 37 -1.12 -6.72 10.23
C ARG A 37 -2.39 -6.99 9.43
N PHE A 38 -2.30 -7.00 8.11
CA PHE A 38 -3.46 -7.02 7.23
C PHE A 38 -4.22 -8.34 7.38
N ASP A 39 -5.45 -8.28 7.88
CA ASP A 39 -6.30 -9.46 8.05
C ASP A 39 -7.25 -9.64 6.87
N VAL A 40 -6.89 -10.52 5.93
CA VAL A 40 -7.71 -10.80 4.73
C VAL A 40 -9.14 -11.24 5.06
N ARG A 41 -9.41 -11.75 6.27
CA ARG A 41 -10.76 -12.19 6.68
C ARG A 41 -11.71 -11.02 6.94
N LYS A 42 -11.18 -9.81 7.09
CA LYS A 42 -11.97 -8.58 7.27
C LYS A 42 -12.27 -7.87 5.95
N VAL A 43 -11.63 -8.30 4.87
CA VAL A 43 -11.71 -7.65 3.57
C VAL A 43 -13.15 -7.71 3.03
N PRO A 44 -13.69 -6.62 2.47
CA PRO A 44 -14.98 -6.63 1.79
C PRO A 44 -15.01 -7.64 0.66
N ARG A 45 -16.19 -8.23 0.44
CA ARG A 45 -16.43 -9.27 -0.58
C ARG A 45 -15.93 -8.85 -1.98
N GLU A 46 -16.06 -7.58 -2.33
CA GLU A 46 -15.63 -7.05 -3.62
C GLU A 46 -14.11 -7.08 -3.78
N LEU A 47 -13.36 -6.67 -2.76
CA LEU A 47 -11.89 -6.70 -2.77
C LEU A 47 -11.38 -8.14 -2.72
N GLU A 48 -12.03 -9.01 -1.94
CA GLU A 48 -11.72 -10.45 -1.89
C GLU A 48 -11.90 -11.11 -3.27
N ALA A 49 -12.99 -10.81 -3.97
CA ALA A 49 -13.22 -11.35 -5.31
C ALA A 49 -12.17 -10.89 -6.34
N ILE A 50 -11.71 -9.64 -6.25
CA ILE A 50 -10.62 -9.14 -7.11
C ILE A 50 -9.31 -9.86 -6.80
N MET A 51 -8.98 -10.03 -5.52
CA MET A 51 -7.79 -10.76 -5.07
C MET A 51 -7.84 -12.24 -5.53
N ASN A 52 -8.99 -12.90 -5.41
CA ASN A 52 -9.20 -14.26 -5.89
C ASN A 52 -9.06 -14.37 -7.41
N CYS A 53 -9.60 -13.41 -8.16
CA CYS A 53 -9.42 -13.33 -9.60
C CYS A 53 -7.93 -13.30 -9.95
N TRP A 54 -7.15 -12.43 -9.31
CA TRP A 54 -5.71 -12.29 -9.57
C TRP A 54 -4.92 -13.57 -9.28
N ILE A 55 -5.27 -14.31 -8.23
CA ILE A 55 -4.68 -15.62 -7.96
C ILE A 55 -5.05 -16.62 -9.05
N ARG A 56 -6.35 -16.76 -9.35
CA ARG A 56 -6.86 -17.71 -10.35
C ARG A 56 -6.24 -17.48 -11.73
N THR A 57 -6.07 -16.23 -12.14
CA THR A 57 -5.51 -15.86 -13.44
C THR A 57 -3.98 -15.74 -13.43
N HIS A 58 -3.32 -16.06 -12.31
CA HIS A 58 -1.86 -15.93 -12.14
C HIS A 58 -1.36 -14.52 -12.49
N SER A 59 -2.17 -13.51 -12.19
CA SER A 59 -1.93 -12.11 -12.53
C SER A 59 -1.82 -11.23 -11.28
N TRP A 60 -1.37 -11.81 -10.16
CA TRP A 60 -1.10 -11.07 -8.93
C TRP A 60 -0.02 -10.00 -9.14
N TYR A 61 0.90 -10.24 -10.07
CA TYR A 61 2.00 -9.36 -10.44
C TYR A 61 1.80 -8.74 -11.81
N ILE A 62 2.36 -7.55 -11.98
CA ILE A 62 2.52 -6.87 -13.26
C ILE A 62 4.00 -6.58 -13.51
N GLU A 63 4.40 -6.62 -14.77
CA GLU A 63 5.74 -6.19 -15.19
C GLU A 63 5.74 -4.65 -15.34
N TYR A 64 6.70 -3.98 -14.69
CA TYR A 64 6.86 -2.54 -14.72
C TYR A 64 8.36 -2.17 -14.68
N ASN A 65 8.87 -1.56 -15.75
CA ASN A 65 10.27 -1.13 -15.87
C ASN A 65 11.30 -2.24 -15.50
N ASP A 66 11.14 -3.43 -16.08
CA ASP A 66 11.98 -4.62 -15.84
C ASP A 66 11.86 -5.24 -14.43
N ASP A 67 10.95 -4.73 -13.59
CA ASP A 67 10.61 -5.27 -12.26
C ASP A 67 9.20 -5.86 -12.23
N TYR A 68 8.91 -6.73 -11.25
CA TYR A 68 7.56 -7.23 -10.97
C TYR A 68 6.97 -6.53 -9.75
N MET A 69 5.77 -5.97 -9.89
CA MET A 69 5.06 -5.31 -8.81
C MET A 69 3.71 -5.99 -8.56
N ALA A 70 3.39 -6.27 -7.29
CA ALA A 70 2.11 -6.86 -6.93
C ALA A 70 0.98 -5.84 -7.09
N LYS A 71 -0.10 -6.21 -7.80
CA LYS A 71 -1.28 -5.36 -8.02
C LYS A 71 -1.87 -4.87 -6.70
N PHE A 72 -1.94 -5.74 -5.69
CA PHE A 72 -2.45 -5.39 -4.37
C PHE A 72 -1.60 -4.31 -3.69
N GLU A 73 -0.26 -4.45 -3.74
CA GLU A 73 0.65 -3.48 -3.15
C GLU A 73 0.53 -2.12 -3.85
N SER A 74 0.44 -2.09 -5.18
CA SER A 74 0.21 -0.85 -5.92
C SER A 74 -1.13 -0.17 -5.54
N CYS A 75 -2.17 -0.97 -5.28
CA CYS A 75 -3.45 -0.44 -4.80
C CYS A 75 -3.31 0.16 -3.40
N LEU A 76 -2.59 -0.52 -2.51
CA LEU A 76 -2.36 -0.07 -1.14
C LEU A 76 -1.50 1.20 -1.11
N GLU A 77 -0.42 1.25 -1.88
CA GLU A 77 0.42 2.44 -2.03
C GLU A 77 -0.36 3.65 -2.53
N ALA A 78 -1.20 3.44 -3.55
CA ALA A 78 -2.04 4.51 -4.09
C ALA A 78 -3.07 5.01 -3.06
N ALA A 79 -3.70 4.10 -2.32
CA ALA A 79 -4.65 4.42 -1.26
C ALA A 79 -3.98 5.20 -0.11
N VAL A 80 -2.81 4.74 0.35
CA VAL A 80 -2.02 5.39 1.40
C VAL A 80 -1.55 6.77 0.94
N ALA A 81 -1.02 6.89 -0.28
CA ALA A 81 -0.56 8.18 -0.80
C ALA A 81 -1.70 9.19 -0.93
N ASP A 82 -2.89 8.78 -1.37
CA ASP A 82 -4.04 9.68 -1.44
C ASP A 82 -4.53 10.10 -0.06
N GLU A 83 -4.56 9.18 0.92
CA GLU A 83 -4.96 9.54 2.28
C GLU A 83 -3.93 10.47 2.95
N ILE A 84 -2.63 10.22 2.75
CA ILE A 84 -1.59 11.13 3.24
C ILE A 84 -1.79 12.53 2.66
N ARG A 85 -2.05 12.62 1.35
CA ARG A 85 -2.36 13.89 0.68
C ARG A 85 -3.56 14.58 1.32
N VAL A 86 -4.68 13.88 1.45
CA VAL A 86 -5.94 14.44 1.99
C VAL A 86 -5.76 14.90 3.42
N PHE A 87 -5.14 14.08 4.27
CA PHE A 87 -4.88 14.40 5.67
C PHE A 87 -3.97 15.63 5.79
N MET A 88 -2.80 15.62 5.15
CA MET A 88 -1.83 16.71 5.26
C MET A 88 -2.40 18.02 4.73
N THR A 89 -3.10 17.98 3.59
CA THR A 89 -3.74 19.18 3.04
C THR A 89 -4.82 19.73 3.97
N THR A 90 -5.64 18.87 4.56
CA THR A 90 -6.69 19.27 5.51
C THR A 90 -6.10 19.86 6.78
N PHE A 91 -5.12 19.17 7.35
CA PHE A 91 -4.41 19.61 8.54
C PHE A 91 -3.73 20.96 8.35
N LEU A 92 -2.96 21.13 7.28
CA LEU A 92 -2.23 22.37 7.00
C LEU A 92 -3.17 23.54 6.70
N LYS A 93 -4.31 23.31 6.03
CA LYS A 93 -5.35 24.34 5.84
C LYS A 93 -5.95 24.78 7.17
N ALA A 94 -6.26 23.84 8.06
CA ALA A 94 -6.76 24.16 9.41
C ALA A 94 -5.72 24.96 10.20
N LYS A 95 -4.45 24.52 10.19
CA LYS A 95 -3.35 25.26 10.84
C LYS A 95 -3.17 26.66 10.29
N ARG A 96 -3.25 26.83 8.98
CA ARG A 96 -3.18 28.15 8.36
C ARG A 96 -4.29 29.09 8.85
N ALA A 97 -5.50 28.58 9.05
CA ALA A 97 -6.63 29.36 9.54
C ALA A 97 -6.51 29.74 11.03
N GLU A 98 -5.75 28.98 11.83
CA GLU A 98 -5.48 29.28 13.25
C GLU A 98 -4.40 30.37 13.43
N LEU A 99 -3.54 30.58 12.44
CA LEU A 99 -2.42 31.52 12.51
C LEU A 99 -2.86 32.95 12.21
N LYS A 100 -2.35 33.90 13.01
CA LYS A 100 -2.69 35.34 12.86
C LYS A 100 -2.25 35.93 11.52
N ASP A 101 -1.11 35.50 11.00
CA ASP A 101 -0.56 35.92 9.71
C ASP A 101 -0.90 34.95 8.57
N GLY A 102 -1.46 33.78 8.89
CA GLY A 102 -1.78 32.74 7.91
C GLY A 102 -0.55 32.17 7.21
N VAL A 103 0.64 32.28 7.80
CA VAL A 103 1.91 31.84 7.20
C VAL A 103 2.36 30.52 7.82
N LEU A 104 2.39 29.46 7.01
CA LEU A 104 2.93 28.17 7.43
C LEU A 104 4.47 28.20 7.42
N ASN A 105 5.09 27.39 8.28
CA ASN A 105 6.54 27.21 8.36
C ASN A 105 6.89 25.72 8.35
N GLU A 106 8.18 25.40 8.28
CA GLU A 106 8.67 24.01 8.24
C GLU A 106 8.22 23.16 9.45
N GLY A 107 8.10 23.77 10.64
CA GLY A 107 7.61 23.08 11.83
C GLY A 107 6.17 22.57 11.67
N HIS A 108 5.30 23.32 10.99
CA HIS A 108 3.94 22.86 10.69
C HIS A 108 3.92 21.69 9.69
N PHE A 109 4.89 21.65 8.77
CA PHE A 109 5.06 20.50 7.88
C PHE A 109 5.45 19.24 8.67
N TYR A 110 6.43 19.32 9.56
CA TYR A 110 6.83 18.18 10.39
C TYR A 110 5.71 17.69 11.30
N ASP A 111 4.94 18.60 11.92
CA ASP A 111 3.76 18.22 12.71
C ASP A 111 2.71 17.50 11.84
N ALA A 112 2.52 17.94 10.59
CA ALA A 112 1.62 17.26 9.66
C ALA A 112 2.10 15.84 9.32
N VAL A 113 3.40 15.67 9.06
CA VAL A 113 4.01 14.35 8.78
C VAL A 113 3.91 13.43 10.00
N GLU A 114 4.25 13.91 11.19
CA GLU A 114 4.17 13.09 12.42
C GLU A 114 2.72 12.65 12.71
N ARG A 115 1.75 13.56 12.53
CA ARG A 115 0.34 13.24 12.75
C ARG A 115 -0.22 12.31 11.71
N VAL A 116 0.17 12.44 10.44
CA VAL A 116 -0.33 11.54 9.40
C VAL A 116 0.18 10.13 9.62
N SER A 117 1.45 9.94 9.99
CA SER A 117 1.99 8.61 10.32
C SER A 117 1.18 7.95 11.44
N ARG A 118 0.91 8.67 12.54
CA ARG A 118 0.05 8.16 13.63
C ARG A 118 -1.38 7.88 13.19
N TRP A 119 -1.94 8.73 12.32
CA TRP A 119 -3.28 8.52 11.77
C TRP A 119 -3.35 7.24 10.95
N MET A 120 -2.37 6.99 10.07
CA MET A 120 -2.32 5.79 9.22
C MET A 120 -2.31 4.50 10.06
N GLU A 121 -1.60 4.50 11.19
CA GLU A 121 -1.55 3.36 12.12
C GLU A 121 -2.91 3.05 12.77
N LEU A 122 -3.80 4.02 12.92
CA LEU A 122 -5.08 3.83 13.60
C LEU A 122 -6.22 3.40 12.66
N MET A 123 -6.00 3.49 11.35
CA MET A 123 -7.00 3.16 10.35
C MET A 123 -7.18 1.65 10.18
N ASP A 124 -8.43 1.23 9.98
CA ASP A 124 -8.80 -0.14 9.64
C ASP A 124 -8.77 -0.29 8.11
N TRP A 125 -7.58 -0.53 7.57
CA TRP A 125 -7.30 -0.50 6.14
C TRP A 125 -8.02 -1.62 5.37
N GLU A 126 -8.23 -2.75 6.02
CA GLU A 126 -8.91 -3.91 5.47
C GLU A 126 -10.34 -3.54 5.04
N THR A 127 -11.02 -2.70 5.81
CA THR A 127 -12.41 -2.28 5.56
C THR A 127 -12.52 -0.89 4.93
N ASP A 128 -11.40 -0.19 4.72
CA ASP A 128 -11.39 1.12 4.08
C ASP A 128 -11.79 1.01 2.59
N SER A 129 -12.88 1.68 2.25
CA SER A 129 -13.44 1.66 0.89
C SER A 129 -12.47 2.13 -0.19
N ARG A 130 -11.44 2.92 0.13
CA ARG A 130 -10.48 3.41 -0.85
C ARG A 130 -9.61 2.30 -1.39
N LEU A 131 -9.14 1.39 -0.53
CA LEU A 131 -8.36 0.25 -0.97
C LEU A 131 -9.16 -0.59 -1.97
N THR A 132 -10.44 -0.84 -1.66
CA THR A 132 -11.37 -1.53 -2.55
C THR A 132 -11.58 -0.77 -3.87
N ASN A 133 -11.78 0.55 -3.80
CA ASN A 133 -11.95 1.39 -5.00
C ASN A 133 -10.71 1.38 -5.90
N TYR A 134 -9.50 1.45 -5.33
CA TYR A 134 -8.27 1.32 -6.09
C TYR A 134 -8.13 -0.05 -6.74
N ALA A 135 -8.44 -1.13 -6.02
CA ALA A 135 -8.45 -2.47 -6.58
C ALA A 135 -9.44 -2.62 -7.75
N ILE A 136 -10.64 -2.02 -7.65
CA ILE A 136 -11.62 -1.99 -8.76
C ILE A 136 -11.04 -1.26 -9.98
N LEU A 137 -10.45 -0.08 -9.78
CA LEU A 137 -9.83 0.68 -10.87
C LEU A 137 -8.69 -0.09 -11.54
N TRP A 138 -7.88 -0.81 -10.74
CA TRP A 138 -6.82 -1.67 -11.24
C TRP A 138 -7.36 -2.86 -12.03
N ALA A 139 -8.36 -3.56 -11.50
CA ALA A 139 -9.02 -4.66 -12.20
C ALA A 139 -9.57 -4.21 -13.56
N GLN A 140 -10.21 -3.03 -13.60
CA GLN A 140 -10.68 -2.43 -14.85
C GLN A 140 -9.54 -2.05 -15.79
N HIS A 141 -8.45 -1.49 -15.28
CA HIS A 141 -7.29 -1.10 -16.09
C HIS A 141 -6.64 -2.29 -16.79
N TYR A 142 -6.51 -3.42 -16.08
CA TYR A 142 -5.92 -4.65 -16.61
C TYR A 142 -6.93 -5.57 -17.33
N ASN A 143 -8.20 -5.16 -17.45
CA ASN A 143 -9.28 -6.01 -17.98
C ASN A 143 -9.37 -7.37 -17.27
N ASP A 144 -9.22 -7.38 -15.94
CA ASP A 144 -9.38 -8.57 -15.12
C ASP A 144 -10.86 -9.01 -15.14
N ASP A 145 -11.11 -10.25 -15.54
CA ASP A 145 -12.45 -10.83 -15.63
C ASP A 145 -12.82 -11.53 -14.32
N VAL A 146 -13.43 -10.77 -13.41
CA VAL A 146 -13.90 -11.27 -12.11
C VAL A 146 -15.18 -12.07 -12.32
N LEU A 147 -15.11 -13.37 -12.03
CA LEU A 147 -16.19 -14.32 -12.24
C LEU A 147 -16.97 -14.57 -10.94
N GLN A 148 -18.18 -15.14 -11.05
CA GLN A 148 -18.99 -15.51 -9.89
C GLN A 148 -18.23 -16.42 -8.91
N CYS A 149 -17.39 -17.33 -9.41
CA CYS A 149 -16.59 -18.21 -8.55
C CYS A 149 -15.62 -17.44 -7.64
N ASP A 150 -15.15 -16.25 -8.03
CA ASP A 150 -14.23 -15.46 -7.22
C ASP A 150 -14.93 -14.85 -6.00
N TYR A 151 -16.26 -14.69 -6.05
CA TYR A 151 -17.09 -14.21 -4.94
C TYR A 151 -17.57 -15.32 -3.99
N ASP A 152 -17.39 -16.58 -4.36
CA ASP A 152 -18.00 -17.72 -3.67
C ASP A 152 -17.00 -18.45 -2.73
N HIS A 153 -15.74 -18.02 -2.71
CA HIS A 153 -14.68 -18.63 -1.93
C HIS A 153 -13.95 -17.58 -1.09
N ALA A 154 -13.57 -17.98 0.13
CA ALA A 154 -12.68 -17.16 0.95
C ALA A 154 -11.29 -17.08 0.31
N PHE A 155 -10.61 -15.95 0.51
CA PHE A 155 -9.27 -15.76 -0.02
C PHE A 155 -8.30 -16.86 0.41
N SER A 156 -7.69 -17.52 -0.56
CA SER A 156 -6.55 -18.39 -0.34
C SER A 156 -5.74 -18.55 -1.63
N TRP A 157 -4.48 -18.93 -1.47
CA TRP A 157 -3.60 -19.30 -2.57
C TRP A 157 -2.81 -20.56 -2.21
N VAL A 158 -2.35 -21.31 -3.21
CA VAL A 158 -1.61 -22.55 -3.01
C VAL A 158 -0.19 -22.33 -3.49
N SER A 159 0.79 -22.68 -2.66
CA SER A 159 2.18 -22.75 -3.06
C SER A 159 2.37 -23.95 -4.00
N GLU A 160 2.86 -23.74 -5.22
CA GLU A 160 3.30 -24.73 -6.18
C GLU A 160 4.59 -25.46 -5.73
N VAL A 161 5.45 -24.84 -4.91
CA VAL A 161 6.67 -25.48 -4.35
C VAL A 161 6.32 -26.48 -3.26
N THR A 162 5.51 -26.08 -2.27
CA THR A 162 5.21 -26.92 -1.09
C THR A 162 3.88 -27.65 -1.20
N GLY A 163 2.97 -27.18 -2.05
CA GLY A 163 1.59 -27.64 -2.12
C GLY A 163 0.69 -27.12 -0.99
N THR A 164 1.18 -26.21 -0.14
CA THR A 164 0.43 -25.72 1.02
C THR A 164 -0.55 -24.62 0.65
N THR A 165 -1.73 -24.63 1.28
CA THR A 165 -2.73 -23.56 1.13
C THR A 165 -2.47 -22.48 2.17
N HIS A 166 -2.42 -21.23 1.72
CA HIS A 166 -2.19 -20.04 2.51
C HIS A 166 -3.44 -19.16 2.50
N CYS A 167 -3.77 -18.58 3.65
CA CYS A 167 -4.91 -17.68 3.85
C CYS A 167 -4.46 -16.26 4.26
N ASN A 168 -3.23 -15.89 3.92
CA ASN A 168 -2.64 -14.57 4.13
C ASN A 168 -2.20 -13.98 2.78
N LEU A 169 -1.95 -12.67 2.73
CA LEU A 169 -1.45 -12.04 1.51
C LEU A 169 -0.13 -12.71 1.06
N PRO A 170 0.03 -13.02 -0.24
CA PRO A 170 1.33 -13.35 -0.81
C PRO A 170 2.31 -12.20 -0.52
N HIS A 171 3.40 -12.47 0.20
CA HIS A 171 4.34 -11.44 0.66
C HIS A 171 5.29 -11.00 -0.47
N VAL A 172 5.63 -9.70 -0.52
CA VAL A 172 6.80 -9.18 -1.25
C VAL A 172 7.39 -8.00 -0.48
N PRO A 173 8.68 -8.02 -0.10
CA PRO A 173 9.36 -6.84 0.38
C PRO A 173 9.78 -5.94 -0.79
N ARG A 174 9.58 -4.65 -0.62
CA ARG A 174 9.72 -3.57 -1.64
C ARG A 174 11.15 -3.28 -2.12
N HIS A 175 12.16 -4.00 -1.62
CA HIS A 175 13.58 -3.74 -1.91
C HIS A 175 14.39 -5.03 -2.05
N LEU A 176 14.77 -5.40 -3.28
CA LEU A 176 15.71 -6.48 -3.57
C LEU A 176 16.81 -5.95 -4.50
N ASN A 177 17.98 -5.66 -3.94
CA ASN A 177 19.19 -5.51 -4.74
C ASN A 177 19.80 -6.90 -4.93
N ASN A 178 19.74 -7.41 -6.17
CA ASN A 178 20.45 -8.58 -6.72
C ASN A 178 19.76 -9.96 -6.62
N VAL A 179 18.75 -10.24 -7.47
CA VAL A 179 18.45 -11.62 -7.92
C VAL A 179 17.92 -11.63 -9.36
N ASP A 180 18.23 -12.70 -10.08
CA ASP A 180 17.92 -12.99 -11.49
C ASP A 180 16.41 -13.29 -11.74
N PRO A 181 15.73 -12.59 -12.67
CA PRO A 181 14.30 -12.75 -12.98
C PRO A 181 13.89 -14.08 -13.63
N GLU A 182 14.82 -14.87 -14.18
CA GLU A 182 14.48 -16.11 -14.91
C GLU A 182 13.98 -17.26 -14.00
N LEU A 183 13.98 -17.07 -12.67
CA LEU A 183 13.55 -18.05 -11.65
C LEU A 183 12.18 -17.75 -11.01
N LEU A 184 11.47 -16.72 -11.46
CA LEU A 184 10.27 -16.15 -10.80
C LEU A 184 8.95 -16.92 -10.98
N SER A 185 8.94 -18.03 -11.72
CA SER A 185 7.71 -18.70 -12.18
C SER A 185 7.17 -19.81 -11.28
N VAL A 186 7.75 -20.05 -10.09
CA VAL A 186 7.41 -21.27 -9.33
C VAL A 186 6.72 -21.00 -7.98
N ASP A 187 6.59 -19.76 -7.47
CA ASP A 187 5.69 -19.54 -6.31
C ASP A 187 5.32 -18.13 -5.82
N PHE A 188 5.74 -17.06 -6.50
CA PHE A 188 5.78 -15.69 -5.95
C PHE A 188 6.82 -15.54 -4.80
N GLN A 189 8.05 -15.02 -5.03
CA GLN A 189 9.13 -14.90 -4.00
C GLN A 189 9.79 -13.49 -3.92
N HIS A 190 10.39 -12.96 -2.82
CA HIS A 190 11.55 -13.44 -1.97
C HIS A 190 11.58 -12.81 -0.52
N GLU A 191 12.39 -13.18 0.51
CA GLU A 191 13.87 -13.32 0.63
C GLU A 191 14.32 -14.12 1.90
N GLU A 192 15.45 -14.86 1.84
CA GLU A 192 16.18 -15.33 3.04
C GLU A 192 16.99 -14.17 3.64
N GLY A 193 16.75 -13.81 4.91
CA GLY A 193 17.61 -12.86 5.62
C GLY A 193 16.99 -12.08 6.78
N ARG A 194 15.67 -12.09 6.97
CA ARG A 194 15.02 -11.63 8.21
C ARG A 194 13.83 -12.51 8.54
N ASP A 195 13.99 -13.33 9.57
CA ASP A 195 12.88 -13.93 10.28
C ASP A 195 11.99 -12.81 10.87
N CYS A 196 10.86 -12.56 10.23
CA CYS A 196 9.76 -11.79 10.81
C CYS A 196 8.80 -12.79 11.49
N SER A 197 8.24 -12.40 12.64
CA SER A 197 7.38 -13.23 13.50
C SER A 197 6.18 -13.89 12.83
N ILE A 198 5.80 -13.48 11.62
CA ILE A 198 4.69 -14.07 10.84
C ILE A 198 5.10 -15.44 10.25
N CYS A 199 6.39 -15.65 9.98
CA CYS A 199 6.91 -16.95 9.53
C CYS A 199 6.77 -18.05 10.61
N LEU A 200 6.62 -17.67 11.88
CA LEU A 200 6.52 -18.61 13.00
C LEU A 200 5.07 -18.97 13.39
N GLU A 201 4.08 -18.23 12.89
CA GLU A 201 2.66 -18.47 13.22
C GLU A 201 1.89 -19.19 12.11
N ALA A 202 2.43 -19.30 10.90
CA ALA A 202 1.83 -20.10 9.82
C ALA A 202 2.13 -21.61 9.93
N ASP A 203 3.13 -22.00 10.72
CA ASP A 203 3.56 -23.39 10.96
C ASP A 203 3.28 -23.88 12.40
N ALA A 204 2.37 -23.21 13.15
CA ALA A 204 1.94 -23.61 14.49
C ALA A 204 0.57 -24.30 14.50
#